data_AF-A0A410Q769-F1
#
_entry.id   AF-A0A410Q769-F1
#
_cell.length_a   1.000
_cell.length_b   1.000
_cell.length_c   1.000
_cell.angle_alpha   90.00
_cell.angle_beta   90.00
_cell.angle_gamma   90.00
#
_symmetry.space_group_name_H-M   'P 1'
#
loop_
_entity.id
_entity.type
_entity.pdbx_description
1 polymer ?
#
loop_
_entity_poly.entity_id
_entity_poly.type
_entity_poly.pdbx_seq_one_letter_code
_entity_poly.pdbx_strand_id
1 'polypeptide(L)'
;MRFPERLQELRKKRGMSQESLAQELGVSRQAVSKWESGQSVPETEKLIALGDFFEVSLDDLVRGDESRRSGQTAEGRNERYACRHYEYRSERELLGIPLVHVNLGRGKIYRAKGIVAVGNVAVGLVSVGGVAAGLISLGGVALGLLAFAGFSVGLLLAVGGIAAGAVAVGGLAAGILSIGGLAVGKYAVGGCAVASDIAVGGYAKGRVAVGNMAEGARTVILRQAGRGGFRSPEAVKLIREEYPRLWGPLLRLFTALLG
;
A
#
# COMPACT_ATOMS: atom_id res chain seq x y z
N MET A 1 20.42 -1.75 -39.44
CA MET A 1 21.27 -0.53 -39.38
C MET A 1 22.33 -0.77 -38.32
N ARG A 2 23.58 -0.36 -38.52
CA ARG A 2 24.65 -0.54 -37.52
C ARG A 2 24.75 0.72 -36.64
N PHE A 3 25.49 0.60 -35.54
CA PHE A 3 25.68 1.66 -34.54
C PHE A 3 26.07 3.05 -35.13
N PRO A 4 27.04 3.17 -36.06
CA PRO A 4 27.46 4.48 -36.58
C PRO A 4 26.33 5.23 -37.29
N GLU A 5 25.56 4.52 -38.14
CA GLU A 5 24.45 5.13 -38.87
C GLU A 5 23.30 5.48 -37.93
N ARG A 6 23.05 4.63 -36.92
CA ARG A 6 22.01 4.86 -35.91
C ARG A 6 22.30 6.08 -35.04
N LEU A 7 23.54 6.24 -34.59
CA LEU A 7 23.97 7.40 -33.82
C LEU A 7 23.79 8.69 -34.65
N GLN A 8 24.19 8.66 -35.92
CA GLN A 8 24.04 9.80 -36.81
C GLN A 8 22.55 10.15 -37.06
N GLU A 9 21.70 9.14 -37.21
CA GLU A 9 20.25 9.30 -37.37
C GLU A 9 19.63 9.98 -36.13
N LEU A 10 19.93 9.48 -34.93
CA LEU A 10 19.43 10.03 -33.67
C LEU A 10 19.87 11.48 -33.47
N ARG A 11 21.13 11.80 -33.76
CA ARG A 11 21.64 13.18 -33.71
C ARG A 11 20.90 14.10 -34.69
N LYS A 12 20.72 13.66 -35.94
CA LYS A 12 20.01 14.42 -36.98
C LYS A 12 18.53 14.62 -36.65
N LYS A 13 17.85 13.62 -36.09
CA LYS A 13 16.45 13.72 -35.64
C LYS A 13 16.24 14.78 -34.56
N ARG A 14 17.25 15.00 -33.71
CA ARG A 14 17.24 16.07 -32.71
C ARG A 14 17.79 17.40 -33.23
N GLY A 15 18.12 17.52 -34.52
CA GLY A 15 18.63 18.75 -35.11
C GLY A 15 20.02 19.17 -34.60
N MET A 16 20.79 18.25 -34.03
CA MET A 16 22.06 18.58 -33.36
C MET A 16 23.26 18.54 -34.31
N SER A 17 24.24 19.42 -34.08
CA SER A 17 25.57 19.31 -34.69
C SER A 17 26.44 18.29 -33.94
N GLN A 18 27.50 17.78 -34.58
CA GLN A 18 28.46 16.89 -33.90
C GLN A 18 29.14 17.59 -32.71
N GLU A 19 29.36 18.90 -32.81
CA GLU A 19 29.93 19.72 -31.73
C GLU A 19 29.00 19.77 -30.52
N SER A 20 27.70 20.00 -30.76
CA SER A 20 26.68 20.05 -29.70
C SER A 20 26.54 18.72 -28.98
N LEU A 21 26.55 17.60 -29.72
CA LEU A 21 26.54 16.26 -29.10
C LEU A 21 27.82 15.99 -28.30
N ALA A 22 28.96 16.46 -28.78
CA ALA A 22 30.24 16.29 -28.09
C ALA A 22 30.28 17.06 -26.76
N GLN A 23 29.77 18.29 -26.75
CA GLN A 23 29.64 19.11 -25.54
C GLN A 23 28.77 18.43 -24.48
N GLU A 24 27.60 17.92 -24.89
CA GLU A 24 26.67 17.25 -23.99
C GLU A 24 27.27 15.99 -23.33
N LEU A 25 28.05 15.23 -24.10
CA LEU A 25 28.69 14.00 -23.63
C LEU A 25 30.05 14.24 -22.94
N GLY A 26 30.52 15.50 -22.89
CA GLY A 26 31.83 15.85 -22.35
C GLY A 26 32.98 15.17 -23.10
N VAL A 27 32.93 15.14 -24.44
CA VAL A 27 33.98 14.57 -25.31
C VAL A 27 34.36 15.56 -26.41
N SER A 28 35.43 15.26 -27.17
CA SER A 28 35.80 16.09 -28.32
C SER A 28 34.89 15.82 -29.52
N ARG A 29 34.65 16.85 -30.35
CA ARG A 29 33.93 16.71 -31.63
C ARG A 29 34.53 15.61 -32.52
N GLN A 30 35.86 15.47 -32.49
CA GLN A 30 36.58 14.44 -33.24
C GLN A 30 36.19 13.02 -32.79
N ALA A 31 35.94 12.80 -31.49
CA ALA A 31 35.47 11.51 -30.99
C ALA A 31 34.10 11.15 -31.58
N VAL A 32 33.13 12.07 -31.53
CA VAL A 32 31.81 11.87 -32.14
C VAL A 32 31.90 11.60 -33.64
N SER A 33 32.75 12.35 -34.35
CA SER A 33 32.97 12.13 -35.79
C SER A 33 33.54 10.74 -36.10
N LYS A 34 34.44 10.22 -35.26
CA LYS A 34 35.01 8.87 -35.42
C LYS A 34 33.99 7.77 -35.08
N TRP A 35 33.05 8.03 -34.18
CA TRP A 35 31.96 7.10 -33.86
C TRP A 35 30.95 7.00 -35.01
N GLU A 36 30.53 8.14 -35.56
CA GLU A 36 29.59 8.19 -36.69
C GLU A 36 30.17 7.65 -38.00
N SER A 37 31.49 7.66 -38.16
CA SER A 37 32.18 7.08 -39.33
C SER A 37 32.61 5.62 -39.11
N GLY A 38 32.37 5.04 -37.93
CA GLY A 38 32.75 3.66 -37.60
C GLY A 38 34.25 3.44 -37.40
N GLN A 39 35.06 4.49 -37.33
CA GLN A 39 36.51 4.41 -37.11
C GLN A 39 36.88 4.06 -35.66
N SER A 40 35.99 4.31 -34.71
CA SER A 40 36.17 3.94 -33.30
C SER A 40 34.81 3.71 -32.64
N VAL A 41 34.81 2.99 -31.53
CA VAL A 41 33.61 2.73 -30.71
C VAL A 41 33.74 3.53 -29.42
N PRO A 42 32.66 4.17 -28.93
CA PRO A 42 32.69 4.85 -27.64
C PRO A 42 32.94 3.84 -26.51
N GLU A 43 33.59 4.30 -25.44
CA GLU A 43 33.72 3.52 -24.22
C GLU A 43 32.36 3.24 -23.58
N THR A 44 32.26 2.20 -22.74
CA THR A 44 31.02 1.78 -22.10
C THR A 44 30.30 2.91 -21.38
N GLU A 45 31.02 3.78 -20.67
CA GLU A 45 30.44 4.93 -19.99
C GLU A 45 29.80 5.93 -20.97
N LYS A 46 30.46 6.20 -22.11
CA LYS A 46 29.93 7.09 -23.15
C LYS A 46 28.80 6.44 -23.94
N LEU A 47 28.81 5.13 -24.12
CA LEU A 47 27.69 4.37 -24.67
C LEU A 47 26.45 4.48 -23.77
N ILE A 48 26.61 4.34 -22.45
CA ILE A 48 25.52 4.54 -21.49
C ILE A 48 25.01 5.97 -21.56
N ALA A 49 25.90 6.96 -21.54
CA ALA A 49 25.53 8.37 -21.64
C ALA A 49 24.78 8.69 -22.95
N LEU A 50 25.16 8.06 -24.07
CA LEU A 50 24.44 8.16 -25.33
C LEU A 50 23.02 7.55 -25.26
N GLY A 51 22.87 6.38 -24.64
CA GLY A 51 21.57 5.74 -24.44
C GLY A 51 20.65 6.60 -23.57
N ASP A 52 21.17 7.14 -22.46
CA ASP A 52 20.44 8.03 -21.56
C ASP A 52 20.07 9.34 -22.25
N PHE A 53 21.01 9.96 -22.97
CA PHE A 53 20.78 11.22 -23.69
C PHE A 53 19.71 11.08 -24.76
N PHE A 54 19.78 10.04 -25.60
CA PHE A 54 18.84 9.83 -26.69
C PHE A 54 17.54 9.13 -26.28
N GLU A 55 17.39 8.73 -25.01
CA GLU A 55 16.28 7.93 -24.48
C GLU A 55 16.07 6.60 -25.24
N VAL A 56 17.17 5.92 -25.61
CA VAL A 56 17.14 4.62 -26.32
C VAL A 56 17.88 3.55 -25.53
N SER A 57 17.47 2.28 -25.69
CA SER A 57 18.21 1.18 -25.07
C SER A 57 19.57 0.98 -25.76
N LEU A 58 20.57 0.49 -25.02
CA LEU A 58 21.87 0.15 -25.60
C LEU A 58 21.76 -0.90 -26.71
N ASP A 59 20.79 -1.81 -26.59
CA ASP A 59 20.51 -2.81 -27.62
C ASP A 59 19.99 -2.15 -28.91
N ASP A 60 19.05 -1.20 -28.81
CA ASP A 60 18.55 -0.43 -29.96
C ASP A 60 19.64 0.47 -30.58
N LEU A 61 20.50 1.06 -29.73
CA LEU A 61 21.60 1.92 -30.17
C LEU A 61 22.69 1.13 -30.90
N VAL A 62 23.06 -0.07 -30.40
CA VAL A 62 24.20 -0.84 -30.90
C VAL A 62 23.79 -1.86 -31.98
N ARG A 63 22.65 -2.54 -31.82
CA ARG A 63 22.20 -3.60 -32.74
C ARG A 63 21.21 -3.12 -33.80
N GLY A 64 20.54 -1.97 -33.57
CA GLY A 64 19.53 -1.45 -34.48
C GLY A 64 18.33 -2.40 -34.67
N ASP A 65 17.51 -2.14 -35.70
CA ASP A 65 16.23 -2.86 -35.98
C ASP A 65 16.34 -4.39 -36.18
N GLU A 66 17.52 -5.00 -36.13
CA GLU A 66 17.66 -6.47 -36.19
C GLU A 66 17.15 -7.17 -34.92
N SER A 67 17.12 -6.48 -33.77
CA SER A 67 16.52 -7.00 -32.53
C SER A 67 14.99 -7.04 -32.59
N ARG A 68 14.34 -6.22 -33.41
CA ARG A 68 12.88 -6.20 -33.56
C ARG A 68 12.31 -7.32 -34.43
N ARG A 69 13.12 -7.94 -35.29
CA ARG A 69 12.66 -9.00 -36.20
C ARG A 69 12.83 -10.42 -35.65
N SER A 70 13.54 -10.61 -34.55
CA SER A 70 14.08 -11.93 -34.19
C SER A 70 13.62 -12.49 -32.83
N GLY A 71 12.69 -11.83 -32.12
CA GLY A 71 12.42 -12.21 -30.72
C GLY A 71 11.05 -11.81 -30.20
N GLN A 72 10.00 -12.48 -30.70
CA GLN A 72 8.91 -12.84 -29.79
C GLN A 72 9.45 -13.97 -28.89
N THR A 73 9.22 -13.86 -27.58
CA THR A 73 9.45 -14.83 -26.47
C THR A 73 10.68 -14.59 -25.56
N ALA A 74 10.36 -14.46 -24.26
CA ALA A 74 11.15 -14.67 -23.03
C ALA A 74 12.17 -13.59 -22.55
N GLU A 75 11.67 -12.75 -21.64
CA GLU A 75 12.11 -12.61 -20.24
C GLU A 75 13.58 -12.90 -19.87
N GLY A 76 14.28 -11.88 -19.36
CA GLY A 76 15.53 -12.08 -18.63
C GLY A 76 16.39 -10.83 -18.40
N ARG A 77 16.01 -10.02 -17.40
CA ARG A 77 16.84 -9.01 -16.67
C ARG A 77 17.51 -7.87 -17.45
N ASN A 78 16.94 -6.67 -17.30
CA ASN A 78 17.72 -5.57 -16.71
C ASN A 78 16.80 -4.56 -15.99
N GLU A 79 17.11 -4.31 -14.72
CA GLU A 79 16.32 -3.60 -13.71
C GLU A 79 16.39 -2.07 -13.86
N ARG A 80 16.21 -1.56 -15.08
CA ARG A 80 16.09 -0.11 -15.38
C ARG A 80 14.83 0.27 -16.16
N TYR A 81 13.82 -0.60 -16.16
CA TYR A 81 12.45 -0.24 -16.52
C TYR A 81 11.70 0.09 -15.23
N ALA A 82 11.96 1.27 -14.67
CA ALA A 82 11.03 1.85 -13.71
C ALA A 82 9.66 1.91 -14.38
N CYS A 83 8.64 1.30 -13.76
CA CYS A 83 7.25 1.39 -14.20
C CYS A 83 6.91 2.88 -14.46
N ARG A 84 6.92 3.27 -15.74
CA ARG A 84 6.72 4.63 -16.25
C ARG A 84 5.21 4.86 -16.16
N HIS A 85 4.76 5.36 -15.01
CA HIS A 85 3.46 5.99 -14.77
C HIS A 85 2.28 5.49 -15.64
N TYR A 86 1.38 4.71 -15.06
CA TYR A 86 0.11 4.33 -15.67
C TYR A 86 -1.01 5.23 -15.15
N GLU A 87 -1.66 5.95 -16.06
CA GLU A 87 -2.84 6.75 -15.77
C GLU A 87 -3.99 6.31 -16.68
N TYR A 88 -5.13 5.98 -16.07
CA TYR A 88 -6.38 5.68 -16.74
C TYR A 88 -7.51 6.46 -16.05
N ARG A 89 -8.31 7.15 -16.85
CA ARG A 89 -9.48 7.90 -16.40
C ARG A 89 -10.66 7.50 -17.27
N SER A 90 -11.76 7.09 -16.64
CA SER A 90 -12.99 6.77 -17.36
C SER A 90 -13.62 8.00 -18.00
N GLU A 91 -14.17 7.86 -19.20
CA GLU A 91 -14.94 8.91 -19.88
C GLU A 91 -16.26 9.24 -19.18
N ARG A 92 -16.83 8.25 -18.46
CA ARG A 92 -18.05 8.45 -17.68
C ARG A 92 -17.72 9.20 -16.40
N GLU A 93 -18.35 10.35 -16.22
CA GLU A 93 -18.25 11.18 -15.03
C GLU A 93 -19.60 11.26 -14.31
N LEU A 94 -19.57 11.20 -12.99
CA LEU A 94 -20.74 11.41 -12.12
C LEU A 94 -20.41 12.59 -11.21
N LEU A 95 -21.26 13.62 -11.16
CA LEU A 95 -21.01 14.82 -10.35
C LEU A 95 -19.65 15.51 -10.66
N GLY A 96 -19.15 15.38 -11.90
CA GLY A 96 -17.86 15.96 -12.32
C GLY A 96 -16.61 15.21 -11.82
N ILE A 97 -16.77 14.02 -11.24
CA ILE A 97 -15.67 13.11 -10.90
C ILE A 97 -15.74 11.85 -11.77
N PRO A 98 -14.61 11.30 -12.25
CA PRO A 98 -14.61 10.09 -13.07
C PRO A 98 -15.10 8.88 -12.28
N LEU A 99 -15.83 7.97 -12.95
CA LEU A 99 -16.27 6.71 -12.36
C LEU A 99 -15.09 5.87 -11.89
N VAL A 100 -14.04 5.76 -12.73
CA VAL A 100 -12.82 5.02 -12.42
C VAL A 100 -11.61 5.91 -12.72
N HIS A 101 -10.70 6.02 -11.76
CA HIS A 101 -9.41 6.67 -11.94
C HIS A 101 -8.31 5.79 -11.37
N VAL A 102 -7.43 5.30 -12.24
CA VAL A 102 -6.26 4.51 -11.89
C VAL A 102 -5.03 5.38 -12.17
N ASN A 103 -4.21 5.66 -11.17
CA ASN A 103 -3.00 6.46 -11.33
C ASN A 103 -1.86 5.86 -10.48
N LEU A 104 -1.04 5.03 -11.11
CA LEU A 104 0.07 4.29 -10.48
C LEU A 104 1.40 4.69 -11.09
N GLY A 105 2.43 4.82 -10.26
CA GLY A 105 3.80 4.97 -10.75
C GLY A 105 4.82 4.90 -9.63
N ARG A 106 6.09 4.72 -9.98
CA ARG A 106 7.22 4.74 -9.05
C ARG A 106 7.90 6.13 -9.04
N GLY A 107 8.40 6.56 -7.89
CA GLY A 107 9.25 7.75 -7.73
C GLY A 107 8.55 9.08 -7.41
N LYS A 108 7.28 9.29 -7.80
CA LYS A 108 6.49 10.50 -7.49
C LYS A 108 5.18 10.15 -6.78
N ILE A 109 4.55 11.15 -6.16
CA ILE A 109 3.23 11.00 -5.52
C ILE A 109 2.15 11.14 -6.60
N TYR A 110 1.63 10.01 -7.04
CA TYR A 110 0.53 9.93 -8.01
C TYR A 110 -0.82 9.90 -7.28
N ARG A 111 -1.75 10.75 -7.72
CA ARG A 111 -3.04 10.97 -7.05
C ARG A 111 -4.20 10.54 -7.95
N ALA A 112 -4.93 9.52 -7.54
CA ALA A 112 -6.17 9.08 -8.17
C ALA A 112 -7.37 9.68 -7.43
N LYS A 113 -8.34 10.21 -8.20
CA LYS A 113 -9.61 10.77 -7.70
C LYS A 113 -10.76 10.28 -8.56
N GLY A 114 -11.75 9.63 -7.97
CA GLY A 114 -12.94 9.11 -8.67
C GLY A 114 -13.89 8.37 -7.73
N ILE A 115 -14.98 7.80 -8.25
CA ILE A 115 -15.82 6.92 -7.43
C ILE A 115 -15.02 5.67 -7.04
N VAL A 116 -14.37 5.05 -8.01
CA VAL A 116 -13.39 3.97 -7.83
C VAL A 116 -12.00 4.54 -8.13
N ALA A 117 -11.17 4.66 -7.10
CA ALA A 117 -9.83 5.23 -7.21
C ALA A 117 -8.76 4.19 -6.87
N VAL A 118 -7.76 4.02 -7.75
CA VAL A 118 -6.62 3.11 -7.53
C VAL A 118 -5.31 3.86 -7.75
N GLY A 119 -4.42 3.93 -6.78
CA GLY A 119 -3.15 4.65 -6.96
C GLY A 119 -2.26 4.72 -5.72
N ASN A 120 -1.13 5.44 -5.81
CA ASN A 120 -0.26 5.64 -4.64
C ASN A 120 -1.00 6.43 -3.55
N VAL A 121 -1.73 7.47 -3.95
CA VAL A 121 -2.69 8.22 -3.14
C VAL A 121 -4.05 8.16 -3.83
N ALA A 122 -5.03 7.50 -3.22
CA ALA A 122 -6.35 7.29 -3.80
C ALA A 122 -7.44 7.97 -2.96
N VAL A 123 -8.29 8.79 -3.58
CA VAL A 123 -9.43 9.44 -2.92
C VAL A 123 -10.71 9.12 -3.70
N GLY A 124 -11.69 8.51 -3.06
CA GLY A 124 -12.92 8.12 -3.74
C GLY A 124 -14.00 7.53 -2.85
N LEU A 125 -15.06 6.98 -3.44
CA LEU A 125 -16.05 6.19 -2.69
C LEU A 125 -15.43 4.84 -2.29
N VAL A 126 -14.83 4.17 -3.27
CA VAL A 126 -14.02 2.96 -3.11
C VAL A 126 -12.59 3.31 -3.52
N SER A 127 -11.64 3.17 -2.59
CA SER A 127 -10.25 3.58 -2.79
C SER A 127 -9.27 2.46 -2.47
N VAL A 128 -8.29 2.24 -3.33
CA VAL A 128 -7.23 1.25 -3.17
C VAL A 128 -5.88 1.91 -3.40
N GLY A 129 -4.97 1.87 -2.41
CA GLY A 129 -3.69 2.54 -2.58
C GLY A 129 -2.70 2.43 -1.43
N GLY A 130 -1.54 3.07 -1.58
CA GLY A 130 -0.60 3.24 -0.46
C GLY A 130 -1.21 4.10 0.64
N VAL A 131 -1.77 5.25 0.25
CA VAL A 131 -2.62 6.11 1.07
C VAL A 131 -4.01 6.15 0.44
N ALA A 132 -5.05 5.77 1.18
CA ALA A 132 -6.42 5.65 0.68
C ALA A 132 -7.41 6.44 1.55
N ALA A 133 -8.32 7.20 0.93
CA ALA A 133 -9.36 7.93 1.63
C ALA A 133 -10.72 7.78 0.92
N GLY A 134 -11.76 7.37 1.66
CA GLY A 134 -13.06 7.11 1.05
C GLY A 134 -14.12 6.51 1.96
N LEU A 135 -15.22 6.02 1.40
CA LEU A 135 -16.22 5.27 2.16
C LEU A 135 -15.66 3.87 2.49
N ILE A 136 -15.13 3.20 1.47
CA ILE A 136 -14.43 1.92 1.55
C ILE A 136 -12.99 2.14 1.12
N SER A 137 -12.04 1.90 2.01
CA SER A 137 -10.63 2.21 1.80
C SER A 137 -9.74 1.00 2.08
N LEU A 138 -8.92 0.61 1.11
CA LEU A 138 -7.94 -0.46 1.22
C LEU A 138 -6.53 0.08 0.99
N GLY A 139 -5.59 -0.13 1.91
CA GLY A 139 -4.23 0.39 1.69
C GLY A 139 -3.17 0.14 2.74
N GLY A 140 -2.05 0.86 2.63
CA GLY A 140 -1.04 0.92 3.70
C GLY A 140 -1.47 1.83 4.84
N VAL A 141 -1.97 3.01 4.47
CA VAL A 141 -2.61 4.01 5.34
C VAL A 141 -4.01 4.26 4.78
N ALA A 142 -5.07 4.06 5.58
CA ALA A 142 -6.45 4.27 5.13
C ALA A 142 -7.28 5.11 6.10
N LEU A 143 -8.09 6.01 5.52
CA LEU A 143 -9.14 6.74 6.21
C LEU A 143 -10.49 6.45 5.55
N GLY A 144 -11.52 6.11 6.32
CA GLY A 144 -12.85 5.96 5.74
C GLY A 144 -13.96 5.56 6.68
N LEU A 145 -15.12 5.18 6.15
CA LEU A 145 -16.18 4.56 6.96
C LEU A 145 -15.81 3.11 7.29
N LEU A 146 -15.37 2.37 6.26
CA LEU A 146 -14.80 1.03 6.34
C LEU A 146 -13.34 1.09 5.86
N ALA A 147 -12.38 0.93 6.76
CA ALA A 147 -10.95 1.04 6.47
C ALA A 147 -10.22 -0.29 6.72
N PHE A 148 -9.47 -0.74 5.72
CA PHE A 148 -8.66 -1.96 5.76
C PHE A 148 -7.21 -1.59 5.39
N ALA A 149 -6.36 -1.42 6.39
CA ALA A 149 -4.98 -0.98 6.14
C ALA A 149 -4.01 -1.32 7.26
N GLY A 150 -2.71 -1.26 6.98
CA GLY A 150 -1.68 -1.37 8.04
C GLY A 150 -1.90 -0.35 9.16
N PHE A 151 -2.12 0.92 8.78
CA PHE A 151 -2.62 1.98 9.65
C PHE A 151 -4.01 2.40 9.16
N SER A 152 -5.05 2.16 9.95
CA SER A 152 -6.43 2.42 9.57
C SER A 152 -7.17 3.31 10.57
N VAL A 153 -7.87 4.32 10.04
CA VAL A 153 -8.81 5.16 10.77
C VAL A 153 -10.18 5.01 10.11
N GLY A 154 -11.06 4.25 10.74
CA GLY A 154 -12.38 3.90 10.22
C GLY A 154 -13.49 4.47 11.11
N LEU A 155 -14.44 5.23 10.58
CA LEU A 155 -15.55 5.76 11.38
C LEU A 155 -16.43 4.62 11.95
N LEU A 156 -16.74 3.61 11.13
CA LEU A 156 -17.55 2.45 11.54
C LEU A 156 -16.67 1.23 11.81
N LEU A 157 -15.82 0.86 10.84
CA LEU A 157 -14.96 -0.31 10.94
C LEU A 157 -13.53 0.05 10.53
N ALA A 158 -12.56 -0.27 11.39
CA ALA A 158 -11.15 -0.18 11.12
C ALA A 158 -10.50 -1.54 11.34
N VAL A 159 -9.89 -2.11 10.30
CA VAL A 159 -9.12 -3.36 10.37
C VAL A 159 -7.68 -3.04 9.99
N GLY A 160 -6.72 -3.44 10.82
CA GLY A 160 -5.31 -3.11 10.56
C GLY A 160 -4.28 -3.58 11.55
N GLY A 161 -3.02 -3.19 11.34
CA GLY A 161 -1.97 -3.36 12.35
C GLY A 161 -2.18 -2.36 13.50
N ILE A 162 -2.41 -1.10 13.14
CA ILE A 162 -2.83 -0.01 14.02
C ILE A 162 -4.20 0.45 13.52
N ALA A 163 -5.24 0.32 14.35
CA ALA A 163 -6.62 0.56 13.97
C ALA A 163 -7.33 1.48 14.97
N ALA A 164 -8.00 2.52 14.48
CA ALA A 164 -8.85 3.41 15.27
C ALA A 164 -10.24 3.53 14.64
N GLY A 165 -11.31 3.27 15.41
CA GLY A 165 -12.67 3.36 14.89
C GLY A 165 -13.79 2.98 15.85
N ALA A 166 -15.05 3.04 15.45
CA ALA A 166 -16.14 2.55 16.31
C ALA A 166 -15.97 1.05 16.61
N VAL A 167 -15.71 0.26 15.57
CA VAL A 167 -15.21 -1.12 15.68
C VAL A 167 -13.78 -1.15 15.15
N ALA A 168 -12.81 -1.48 16.01
CA ALA A 168 -11.40 -1.56 15.67
C ALA A 168 -10.87 -2.98 15.86
N VAL A 169 -10.26 -3.56 14.83
CA VAL A 169 -9.65 -4.88 14.86
C VAL A 169 -8.19 -4.76 14.43
N GLY A 170 -7.24 -5.10 15.30
CA GLY A 170 -5.83 -4.99 14.93
C GLY A 170 -4.81 -5.38 15.99
N GLY A 171 -3.53 -5.15 15.71
CA GLY A 171 -2.48 -5.33 16.72
C GLY A 171 -2.61 -4.31 17.86
N LEU A 172 -2.68 -3.03 17.49
CA LEU A 172 -3.08 -1.91 18.35
C LEU A 172 -4.46 -1.44 17.90
N ALA A 173 -5.47 -1.58 18.75
CA ALA A 173 -6.86 -1.25 18.43
C ALA A 173 -7.45 -0.25 19.44
N ALA A 174 -8.02 0.86 18.95
CA ALA A 174 -8.68 1.87 19.75
C ALA A 174 -10.11 2.15 19.24
N GLY A 175 -11.12 2.07 20.10
CA GLY A 175 -12.50 2.22 19.64
C GLY A 175 -13.61 2.07 20.66
N ILE A 176 -14.86 2.00 20.20
CA ILE A 176 -15.99 1.64 21.08
C ILE A 176 -15.91 0.13 21.35
N LEU A 177 -15.76 -0.67 20.29
CA LEU A 177 -15.42 -2.08 20.36
C LEU A 177 -14.01 -2.27 19.79
N SER A 178 -13.10 -2.84 20.58
CA SER A 178 -11.72 -3.06 20.18
C SER A 178 -11.33 -4.52 20.35
N ILE A 179 -10.77 -5.13 19.31
CA ILE A 179 -10.30 -6.51 19.30
C ILE A 179 -8.84 -6.51 18.85
N GLY A 180 -7.91 -6.98 19.69
CA GLY A 180 -6.51 -6.91 19.31
C GLY A 180 -5.48 -7.45 20.29
N GLY A 181 -4.21 -7.18 20.00
CA GLY A 181 -3.10 -7.45 20.94
C GLY A 181 -3.17 -6.50 22.13
N LEU A 182 -3.11 -5.20 21.84
CA LEU A 182 -3.45 -4.11 22.75
C LEU A 182 -4.78 -3.49 22.31
N ALA A 183 -5.81 -3.62 23.13
CA ALA A 183 -7.14 -3.13 22.84
C ALA A 183 -7.58 -2.08 23.88
N VAL A 184 -7.94 -0.89 23.41
CA VAL A 184 -8.39 0.23 24.26
C VAL A 184 -9.77 0.70 23.82
N GLY A 185 -10.78 0.66 24.69
CA GLY A 185 -12.11 1.09 24.27
C GLY A 185 -13.20 1.13 25.33
N LYS A 186 -14.46 1.19 24.90
CA LYS A 186 -15.60 0.96 25.80
C LYS A 186 -15.73 -0.53 26.13
N TYR A 187 -15.59 -1.35 25.09
CA TYR A 187 -15.53 -2.81 25.14
C TYR A 187 -14.22 -3.25 24.49
N ALA A 188 -13.36 -3.97 25.21
CA ALA A 188 -12.06 -4.40 24.71
C ALA A 188 -11.86 -5.91 24.88
N VAL A 189 -11.36 -6.55 23.83
CA VAL A 189 -11.00 -7.98 23.81
C VAL A 189 -9.57 -8.12 23.29
N GLY A 190 -8.68 -8.75 24.03
CA GLY A 190 -7.30 -8.88 23.56
C GLY A 190 -6.30 -9.54 24.49
N GLY A 191 -5.01 -9.44 24.16
CA GLY A 191 -3.93 -9.86 25.07
C GLY A 191 -3.84 -8.93 26.28
N CYS A 192 -3.79 -7.62 26.00
CA CYS A 192 -3.89 -6.53 26.96
C CYS A 192 -5.12 -5.69 26.61
N ALA A 193 -6.16 -5.75 27.45
CA ALA A 193 -7.44 -5.10 27.23
C ALA A 193 -7.68 -4.03 28.31
N VAL A 194 -7.83 -2.78 27.89
CA VAL A 194 -8.17 -1.65 28.76
C VAL A 194 -9.51 -1.10 28.29
N ALA A 195 -10.53 -1.22 29.12
CA ALA A 195 -11.88 -0.80 28.78
C ALA A 195 -12.55 0.01 29.89
N SER A 196 -13.48 0.90 29.54
CA SER A 196 -14.33 1.55 30.55
C SER A 196 -15.36 0.57 31.12
N ASP A 197 -15.94 -0.28 30.28
CA ASP A 197 -17.10 -1.10 30.64
C ASP A 197 -16.70 -2.58 30.78
N ILE A 198 -16.32 -3.22 29.66
CA ILE A 198 -16.00 -4.66 29.64
C ILE A 198 -14.63 -4.85 29.00
N ALA A 199 -13.69 -5.42 29.77
CA ALA A 199 -12.37 -5.84 29.29
C ALA A 199 -12.23 -7.35 29.42
N VAL A 200 -11.86 -8.02 28.33
CA VAL A 200 -11.62 -9.47 28.29
C VAL A 200 -10.23 -9.74 27.72
N GLY A 201 -9.36 -10.42 28.46
CA GLY A 201 -8.01 -10.69 27.96
C GLY A 201 -7.05 -11.39 28.91
N GLY A 202 -5.78 -11.47 28.53
CA GLY A 202 -4.73 -11.94 29.43
C GLY A 202 -4.56 -10.98 30.62
N TYR A 203 -4.32 -9.71 30.31
CA TYR A 203 -4.47 -8.58 31.22
C TYR A 203 -5.74 -7.82 30.86
N ALA A 204 -6.61 -7.58 31.83
CA ALA A 204 -7.89 -6.91 31.65
C ALA A 204 -8.09 -5.84 32.71
N LYS A 205 -8.33 -4.59 32.29
CA LYS A 205 -8.67 -3.47 33.17
C LYS A 205 -9.97 -2.82 32.75
N GLY A 206 -10.95 -2.73 33.65
CA GLY A 206 -12.23 -2.06 33.37
C GLY A 206 -13.28 -2.28 34.45
N ARG A 207 -14.51 -1.77 34.28
CA ARG A 207 -15.57 -1.99 35.27
C ARG A 207 -15.84 -3.48 35.49
N VAL A 208 -16.00 -4.21 34.39
CA VAL A 208 -16.02 -5.67 34.34
C VAL A 208 -14.72 -6.11 33.66
N ALA A 209 -13.84 -6.76 34.43
CA ALA A 209 -12.56 -7.26 33.93
C ALA A 209 -12.53 -8.79 34.02
N VAL A 210 -12.29 -9.44 32.89
CA VAL A 210 -12.25 -10.91 32.77
C VAL A 210 -10.90 -11.31 32.20
N GLY A 211 -10.08 -12.03 32.97
CA GLY A 211 -8.74 -12.39 32.52
C GLY A 211 -7.89 -13.11 33.56
N ASN A 212 -6.63 -13.38 33.21
CA ASN A 212 -5.65 -13.98 34.13
C ASN A 212 -5.20 -12.94 35.17
N MET A 213 -5.03 -11.69 34.72
CA MET A 213 -4.77 -10.52 35.55
C MET A 213 -5.89 -9.52 35.32
N ALA A 214 -6.83 -9.41 36.26
CA ALA A 214 -8.03 -8.59 36.12
C ALA A 214 -8.07 -7.48 37.19
N GLU A 215 -8.25 -6.23 36.78
CA GLU A 215 -8.34 -5.06 37.64
C GLU A 215 -9.65 -4.30 37.36
N GLY A 216 -10.57 -4.25 38.32
CA GLY A 216 -11.90 -3.70 38.08
C GLY A 216 -12.84 -3.72 39.29
N ALA A 217 -14.03 -3.13 39.12
CA ALA A 217 -15.08 -3.14 40.14
C ALA A 217 -15.73 -4.53 40.29
N ARG A 218 -15.75 -5.30 39.20
CA ARG A 218 -16.11 -6.72 39.14
C ARG A 218 -15.05 -7.45 38.34
N THR A 219 -14.37 -8.40 38.97
CA THR A 219 -13.28 -9.14 38.34
C THR A 219 -13.60 -10.63 38.32
N VAL A 220 -13.40 -11.27 37.17
CA VAL A 220 -13.44 -12.73 37.04
C VAL A 220 -12.05 -13.21 36.65
N ILE A 221 -11.38 -13.87 37.59
CA ILE A 221 -10.06 -14.45 37.36
C ILE A 221 -10.26 -15.79 36.68
N LEU A 222 -9.80 -15.90 35.44
CA LEU A 222 -9.88 -17.15 34.68
C LEU A 222 -8.80 -18.10 35.19
N ARG A 223 -9.22 -19.11 35.96
CA ARG A 223 -8.33 -20.21 36.36
C ARG A 223 -8.17 -21.14 35.16
N GLN A 224 -6.96 -21.23 34.60
CA GLN A 224 -6.68 -21.99 33.38
C GLN A 224 -7.30 -23.41 33.42
N ALA A 225 -8.31 -23.64 32.58
CA ALA A 225 -8.85 -24.97 32.28
C ALA A 225 -8.20 -25.48 30.97
N GLY A 226 -6.91 -25.81 31.01
CA GLY A 226 -6.21 -26.48 29.90
C GLY A 226 -6.11 -25.72 28.57
N ARG A 227 -5.59 -26.41 27.53
CA ARG A 227 -5.23 -25.87 26.20
C ARG A 227 -6.39 -25.34 25.33
N GLY A 228 -7.59 -25.16 25.87
CA GLY A 228 -8.81 -24.90 25.11
C GLY A 228 -9.68 -23.78 25.67
N GLY A 229 -9.26 -22.53 25.43
CA GLY A 229 -10.13 -21.35 25.54
C GLY A 229 -10.49 -20.87 26.96
N PHE A 230 -10.99 -19.64 27.01
CA PHE A 230 -11.36 -18.92 28.23
C PHE A 230 -12.80 -19.25 28.64
N ARG A 231 -13.08 -20.45 29.17
CA ARG A 231 -14.45 -20.81 29.58
C ARG A 231 -14.77 -20.34 30.99
N SER A 232 -15.74 -19.44 31.13
CA SER A 232 -16.33 -19.03 32.40
C SER A 232 -17.82 -18.69 32.22
N PRO A 233 -18.72 -19.65 32.50
CA PRO A 233 -20.16 -19.38 32.57
C PRO A 233 -20.50 -18.26 33.56
N GLU A 234 -19.68 -18.11 34.61
CA GLU A 234 -19.79 -17.03 35.59
C GLU A 234 -19.56 -15.66 34.96
N ALA A 235 -18.57 -15.51 34.08
CA ALA A 235 -18.32 -14.26 33.37
C ALA A 235 -19.49 -13.87 32.46
N VAL A 236 -20.07 -14.83 31.73
CA VAL A 236 -21.24 -14.59 30.88
C VAL A 236 -22.46 -14.16 31.71
N LYS A 237 -22.68 -14.81 32.85
CA LYS A 237 -23.75 -14.46 33.78
C LYS A 237 -23.57 -13.04 34.33
N LEU A 238 -22.36 -12.71 34.79
CA LEU A 238 -22.01 -11.38 35.30
C LEU A 238 -22.24 -10.28 34.25
N ILE A 239 -21.81 -10.49 33.00
CA ILE A 239 -22.01 -9.53 31.91
C ILE A 239 -23.51 -9.31 31.65
N ARG A 240 -24.31 -10.38 31.69
CA ARG A 240 -25.76 -10.29 31.50
C ARG A 240 -26.46 -9.55 32.64
N GLU A 241 -25.99 -9.73 33.87
CA GLU A 241 -26.52 -9.05 35.06
C GLU A 241 -26.19 -7.55 35.07
N GLU A 242 -24.93 -7.20 34.76
CA GLU A 242 -24.45 -5.81 34.80
C GLU A 242 -24.92 -4.99 33.58
N TYR A 243 -25.05 -5.63 32.40
CA TYR A 243 -25.45 -4.97 31.15
C TYR A 243 -26.67 -5.65 30.49
N PRO A 244 -27.88 -5.53 31.07
CA PRO A 244 -29.09 -6.17 30.53
C PRO A 244 -29.53 -5.59 29.17
N ARG A 245 -29.06 -4.40 28.79
CA ARG A 245 -29.33 -3.75 27.50
C ARG A 245 -28.18 -3.88 26.49
N LEU A 246 -27.26 -4.82 26.71
CA LEU A 246 -26.13 -5.03 25.79
C LEU A 246 -26.64 -5.42 24.39
N TRP A 247 -26.00 -4.89 23.35
CA TRP A 247 -26.37 -5.19 21.98
C TRP A 247 -26.23 -6.70 21.69
N GLY A 248 -27.27 -7.33 21.17
CA GLY A 248 -27.35 -8.79 20.99
C GLY A 248 -26.13 -9.44 20.30
N PRO A 249 -25.62 -8.89 19.18
CA PRO A 249 -24.41 -9.40 18.54
C PRO A 249 -23.16 -9.35 19.44
N LEU A 250 -23.03 -8.28 20.24
CA LEU A 250 -21.95 -8.12 21.20
C LEU A 250 -22.02 -9.18 22.31
N LEU A 251 -23.23 -9.46 22.82
CA LEU A 251 -23.45 -10.51 23.80
C LEU A 251 -23.09 -11.89 23.23
N ARG A 252 -23.47 -12.18 21.98
CA ARG A 252 -23.09 -13.43 21.29
C ARG A 252 -21.59 -13.55 21.12
N LEU A 253 -20.89 -12.46 20.77
CA LEU A 253 -19.43 -12.44 20.68
C LEU A 253 -18.80 -12.80 22.03
N PHE A 254 -19.22 -12.15 23.12
CA PHE A 254 -18.73 -12.46 24.46
C PHE A 254 -19.07 -13.88 24.89
N THR A 255 -20.28 -14.36 24.58
CA THR A 255 -20.70 -15.73 24.92
C THR A 255 -19.91 -16.76 24.13
N ALA A 256 -19.56 -16.50 22.87
CA ALA A 256 -18.72 -17.37 22.06
C ALA A 256 -17.25 -17.36 22.51
N LEU A 257 -16.78 -16.24 23.08
CA LEU A 257 -15.43 -16.11 23.63
C LEU A 257 -15.30 -16.75 25.02
N LEU A 258 -16.38 -16.70 25.82
CA LEU A 258 -16.37 -17.06 27.25
C LEU A 258 -17.15 -18.34 27.59
N GLY A 259 -17.93 -18.89 26.66
CA GLY A 259 -18.70 -20.14 26.81
C GLY A 259 -17.91 -21.37 26.41
#